data_AF-A0A1Q4VS36-F1
#
_entry.id   AF-A0A1Q4VS36-F1
#
_cell.length_a   1.000
_cell.length_b   1.000
_cell.length_c   1.000
_cell.angle_alpha   90.00
_cell.angle_beta   90.00
_cell.angle_gamma   90.00
#
_symmetry.space_group_name_H-M   'P 1'
#
loop_
_entity.id
_entity.type
_entity.pdbx_description
1 polymer ?
#
loop_
_entity_poly.entity_id
_entity_poly.type
_entity_poly.pdbx_seq_one_letter_code
_entity_poly.pdbx_strand_id
1 'polypeptide(L)'
;MRLVAVPVAVTLGLLAVAALGTGLVGRFRAAESPEARAFTSLLEFDLWSALVGASIALYVAVAYAMAYAVRRRWRLPVDRPAPRAVAVLAAGAVLLMGAVFGVLRFFTPSGTVPVPLDGLAWRIPLLLVLGMLAASPGAVGLWDVQVRLLRLSRRLPTEPGVLAPVGALRELDRAWRDAVRFLTGGSLIISTAVVDAGALRNALLAHGVSEKTFPASSVLLYGAFFSVMFALVFLPVVVLWRSVAGRLVEVTVRIPEADELTGEWMERRARLVAFLRLDVSLPKVLAPAFGILAPLATGVVSLFLPGSR
;
A
#
# COMPACT_ATOMS: atom_id res chain seq x y z
N MET A 1 -4.82 32.46 -14.65
CA MET A 1 -3.43 32.23 -14.17
C MET A 1 -3.31 31.35 -12.92
N ARG A 2 -4.04 31.59 -11.81
CA ARG A 2 -3.92 30.78 -10.57
C ARG A 2 -4.26 29.28 -10.70
N LEU A 3 -5.11 28.89 -11.65
CA LEU A 3 -5.53 27.49 -11.88
C LEU A 3 -4.44 26.60 -12.50
N VAL A 4 -3.49 27.17 -13.24
CA VAL A 4 -2.39 26.40 -13.89
C VAL A 4 -1.12 26.42 -13.04
N ALA A 5 -0.93 27.44 -12.20
CA ALA A 5 0.24 27.59 -11.35
C ALA A 5 0.37 26.46 -10.30
N VAL A 6 -0.76 25.94 -9.79
CA VAL A 6 -0.73 24.90 -8.75
C VAL A 6 -0.27 23.54 -9.29
N PRO A 7 -0.82 23.00 -10.40
CA PRO A 7 -0.29 21.77 -11.00
C PRO A 7 1.19 21.87 -11.34
N VAL A 8 1.62 22.97 -11.97
CA VAL A 8 3.03 23.17 -12.37
C VAL A 8 3.95 23.23 -11.14
N ALA A 9 3.58 23.96 -10.09
CA ALA A 9 4.36 24.03 -8.86
C ALA A 9 4.49 22.67 -8.16
N VAL A 10 3.42 21.87 -8.15
CA VAL A 10 3.44 20.50 -7.61
C VAL A 10 4.37 19.61 -8.44
N THR A 11 4.28 19.65 -9.77
CA THR A 11 5.15 18.88 -10.65
C THR A 11 6.62 19.25 -10.46
N LEU A 12 6.94 20.55 -10.44
CA LEU A 12 8.31 21.03 -10.21
C LEU A 12 8.82 20.65 -8.82
N GLY A 13 7.97 20.74 -7.80
CA GLY A 13 8.32 20.31 -6.44
C GLY A 13 8.63 18.81 -6.35
N LEU A 14 7.83 17.97 -7.01
CA LEU A 14 8.08 16.51 -7.06
C LEU A 14 9.35 16.18 -7.85
N LEU A 15 9.62 16.87 -8.95
CA LEU A 15 10.87 16.72 -9.70
C LEU A 15 12.08 17.14 -8.86
N ALA A 16 11.98 18.21 -8.09
CA ALA A 16 13.04 18.64 -7.17
C ALA A 16 13.29 17.59 -6.07
N VAL A 17 12.23 17.04 -5.48
CA VAL A 17 12.34 15.94 -4.50
C VAL A 17 12.99 14.71 -5.12
N ALA A 18 12.62 14.34 -6.36
CA ALA A 18 13.24 13.23 -7.06
C ALA A 18 14.73 13.46 -7.29
N ALA A 19 15.11 14.64 -7.79
CA ALA A 19 16.51 15.01 -8.02
C ALA A 19 17.33 14.99 -6.72
N LEU A 20 16.77 15.51 -5.62
CA LEU A 20 17.41 15.48 -4.31
C LEU A 20 17.55 14.04 -3.78
N GLY A 21 16.53 13.20 -3.98
CA GLY A 21 16.56 11.78 -3.62
C GLY A 21 17.65 11.02 -4.38
N THR A 22 17.73 11.20 -5.69
CA THR A 22 18.79 10.65 -6.54
C THR A 22 20.17 11.14 -6.10
N GLY A 23 20.32 12.42 -5.76
CA GLY A 23 21.58 12.97 -5.24
C GLY A 23 21.98 12.39 -3.90
N LEU A 24 21.05 12.29 -2.95
CA LEU A 24 21.25 11.76 -1.60
C LEU A 24 21.68 10.29 -1.62
N VAL A 25 21.04 9.49 -2.47
CA VAL A 25 21.25 8.04 -2.54
C VAL A 25 22.43 7.71 -3.44
N GLY A 26 22.56 8.40 -4.57
CA GLY A 26 23.50 8.06 -5.65
C GLY A 26 24.86 8.75 -5.58
N ARG A 27 24.96 10.00 -5.10
CA ARG A 27 26.18 10.80 -5.32
C ARG A 27 26.73 11.53 -4.10
N PHE A 28 25.94 11.72 -3.05
CA PHE A 28 26.44 12.32 -1.81
C PHE A 28 27.44 11.37 -1.14
N ARG A 29 28.73 11.77 -1.04
CA ARG A 29 29.84 10.96 -0.47
C ARG A 29 30.01 9.55 -1.05
N ALA A 30 29.50 9.31 -2.26
CA ALA A 30 29.45 7.98 -2.87
C ALA A 30 30.74 7.59 -3.62
N ALA A 31 31.68 8.50 -3.81
CA ALA A 31 32.83 8.32 -4.72
C ALA A 31 34.18 8.49 -4.02
N GLU A 32 34.22 8.34 -2.69
CA GLU A 32 35.44 8.55 -1.91
C GLU A 32 36.45 7.41 -2.13
N SER A 33 35.99 6.16 -2.29
CA SER A 33 36.82 5.00 -2.61
C SER A 33 36.88 4.67 -4.13
N PRO A 34 37.97 4.05 -4.63
CA PRO A 34 38.07 3.59 -6.02
C PRO A 34 36.99 2.58 -6.42
N GLU A 35 36.64 1.67 -5.52
CA GLU A 35 35.57 0.69 -5.72
C GLU A 35 34.21 1.37 -5.90
N ALA A 36 33.91 2.37 -5.06
CA ALA A 36 32.66 3.10 -5.17
C ALA A 36 32.58 3.99 -6.42
N ARG A 37 33.72 4.49 -6.92
CA ARG A 37 33.79 5.13 -8.24
C ARG A 37 33.48 4.16 -9.39
N ALA A 38 34.06 2.96 -9.34
CA ALA A 38 33.78 1.95 -10.35
C ALA A 38 32.28 1.57 -10.33
N PHE A 39 31.68 1.39 -9.15
CA PHE A 39 30.25 1.10 -9.01
C PHE A 39 29.34 2.23 -9.51
N THR A 40 29.61 3.47 -9.10
CA THR A 40 28.79 4.64 -9.46
C THR A 40 28.87 5.03 -10.93
N SER A 41 29.87 4.52 -11.67
CA SER A 41 30.02 4.74 -13.12
C SER A 41 29.16 3.80 -13.99
N LEU A 42 28.51 2.81 -13.39
CA LEU A 42 27.69 1.83 -14.10
C LEU A 42 26.33 2.44 -14.51
N LEU A 43 25.86 2.07 -15.70
CA LEU A 43 24.52 2.47 -16.18
C LEU A 43 23.42 1.93 -15.26
N GLU A 44 23.57 0.70 -14.77
CA GLU A 44 22.65 0.05 -13.85
C GLU A 44 22.54 0.80 -12.52
N PHE A 45 23.63 1.41 -12.07
CA PHE A 45 23.63 2.25 -10.88
C PHE A 45 22.88 3.56 -11.13
N ASP A 46 23.12 4.24 -12.26
CA ASP A 46 22.40 5.45 -12.62
C ASP A 46 20.88 5.17 -12.73
N LEU A 47 20.48 4.06 -13.35
CA LEU A 47 19.09 3.61 -13.42
C LEU A 47 18.49 3.37 -12.03
N TRP A 48 19.18 2.63 -11.16
CA TRP A 48 18.73 2.40 -9.80
C TRP A 48 18.57 3.72 -9.02
N SER A 49 19.55 4.63 -9.11
CA SER A 49 19.50 5.91 -8.40
C SER A 49 18.38 6.83 -8.89
N ALA A 50 18.08 6.80 -10.19
CA ALA A 50 16.96 7.53 -10.78
C ALA A 50 15.62 6.95 -10.32
N LEU A 51 15.49 5.62 -10.27
CA LEU A 51 14.30 4.92 -9.77
C LEU A 51 14.05 5.26 -8.30
N VAL A 52 15.07 5.20 -7.44
CA VAL A 52 14.92 5.57 -6.03
C VAL A 52 14.51 7.02 -5.86
N GLY A 53 15.06 7.94 -6.66
CA GLY A 53 14.62 9.34 -6.67
C GLY A 53 13.14 9.48 -7.02
N ALA A 54 12.69 8.81 -8.09
CA ALA A 54 11.29 8.76 -8.48
C ALA A 54 10.40 8.14 -7.39
N SER A 55 10.84 7.07 -6.73
CA SER A 55 10.16 6.44 -5.61
C SER A 55 9.99 7.38 -4.43
N ILE A 56 11.02 8.15 -4.06
CA ILE A 56 10.91 9.14 -2.98
C ILE A 56 9.87 10.22 -3.32
N ALA A 57 9.86 10.73 -4.56
CA ALA A 57 8.84 11.68 -4.99
C ALA A 57 7.43 11.08 -4.95
N LEU A 58 7.28 9.84 -5.41
CA LEU A 58 6.03 9.09 -5.31
C LEU A 58 5.59 8.93 -3.85
N TYR A 59 6.50 8.57 -2.95
CA TYR A 59 6.23 8.40 -1.53
C TYR A 59 5.71 9.68 -0.91
N VAL A 60 6.32 10.82 -1.21
CA VAL A 60 5.84 12.13 -0.75
C VAL A 60 4.44 12.44 -1.29
N ALA A 61 4.21 12.23 -2.59
CA ALA A 61 2.92 12.48 -3.22
C ALA A 61 1.80 11.60 -2.63
N VAL A 62 2.05 10.30 -2.51
CA VAL A 62 1.10 9.30 -2.00
C VAL A 62 0.84 9.52 -0.51
N ALA A 63 1.88 9.73 0.30
CA ALA A 63 1.75 10.03 1.72
C ALA A 63 0.93 11.31 1.95
N TYR A 64 1.21 12.37 1.19
CA TYR A 64 0.44 13.61 1.25
C TYR A 64 -1.02 13.38 0.89
N ALA A 65 -1.31 12.67 -0.22
CA ALA A 65 -2.68 12.39 -0.65
C ALA A 65 -3.46 11.59 0.40
N MET A 66 -2.85 10.55 0.97
CA MET A 66 -3.47 9.72 2.01
C MET A 66 -3.66 10.51 3.31
N ALA A 67 -2.64 11.25 3.76
CA ALA A 67 -2.73 12.09 4.97
C ALA A 67 -3.77 13.19 4.80
N TYR A 68 -3.87 13.81 3.63
CA TYR A 68 -4.90 14.78 3.31
C TYR A 68 -6.30 14.15 3.36
N ALA A 69 -6.48 12.94 2.82
CA ALA A 69 -7.75 12.23 2.87
C ALA A 69 -8.20 11.94 4.32
N VAL A 70 -7.28 11.47 5.17
CA VAL A 70 -7.54 11.23 6.60
C VAL A 70 -7.85 12.54 7.31
N ARG A 71 -7.00 13.57 7.16
CA ARG A 71 -7.18 14.87 7.83
C ARG A 71 -8.45 15.58 7.41
N ARG A 72 -8.77 15.60 6.11
CA ARG A 72 -9.99 16.23 5.58
C ARG A 72 -11.24 15.62 6.21
N ARG A 73 -11.22 14.31 6.47
CA ARG A 73 -12.32 13.64 7.18
C ARG A 73 -12.38 14.06 8.64
N TRP A 74 -11.26 14.00 9.35
CA TRP A 74 -11.23 14.33 10.79
C TRP A 74 -11.55 15.80 11.11
N ARG A 75 -11.65 16.67 10.09
CA ARG A 75 -12.21 18.02 10.22
C ARG A 75 -13.71 18.03 10.50
N LEU A 76 -14.45 16.98 10.14
CA LEU A 76 -15.87 16.86 10.44
C LEU A 76 -16.03 16.40 11.90
N PRO A 77 -16.77 17.13 12.75
CA PRO A 77 -16.90 16.80 14.18
C PRO A 77 -17.38 15.38 14.45
N VAL A 78 -18.30 14.87 13.61
CA VAL A 78 -18.89 13.54 13.71
C VAL A 78 -17.87 12.42 13.44
N ASP A 79 -16.88 12.68 12.59
CA ASP A 79 -15.88 11.72 12.15
C ASP A 79 -14.53 11.89 12.86
N ARG A 80 -14.42 12.86 13.78
CA ARG A 80 -13.16 13.12 14.49
C ARG A 80 -12.91 12.01 15.51
N PRO A 81 -11.79 11.26 15.39
CA PRO A 81 -11.43 10.29 16.41
C PRO A 81 -11.11 10.99 17.72
N ALA A 82 -11.39 10.32 18.83
CA ALA A 82 -10.93 10.78 20.13
C ALA A 82 -9.39 10.88 20.15
N PRO A 83 -8.78 11.81 20.90
CA PRO A 83 -7.32 11.96 20.97
C PRO A 83 -6.61 10.64 21.34
N ARG A 84 -7.21 9.87 22.26
CA ARG A 84 -6.73 8.53 22.63
C ARG A 84 -6.72 7.56 21.46
N ALA A 85 -7.73 7.60 20.59
CA ALA A 85 -7.78 6.77 19.40
C ALA A 85 -6.68 7.17 18.40
N VAL A 86 -6.40 8.46 18.22
CA VAL A 86 -5.29 8.93 17.38
C VAL A 86 -3.95 8.43 17.94
N ALA A 87 -3.74 8.52 19.25
CA ALA A 87 -2.53 8.02 19.90
C ALA A 87 -2.37 6.50 19.73
N VAL A 88 -3.45 5.72 19.88
CA VAL A 88 -3.42 4.26 19.65
C VAL A 88 -3.10 3.93 18.19
N LEU A 89 -3.68 4.64 17.23
CA LEU A 89 -3.38 4.44 15.80
C LEU A 89 -1.93 4.78 15.46
N ALA A 90 -1.41 5.89 16.01
CA ALA A 90 -0.03 6.28 15.82
C ALA A 90 0.95 5.28 16.47
N ALA A 91 0.68 4.85 17.70
CA ALA A 91 1.48 3.84 18.39
C ALA A 91 1.45 2.50 17.64
N GLY A 92 0.28 2.08 17.17
CA GLY A 92 0.13 0.88 16.33
C GLY A 92 0.94 0.96 15.04
N ALA A 93 0.96 2.13 14.37
CA ALA A 93 1.80 2.34 13.19
C ALA A 93 3.30 2.24 13.52
N VAL A 94 3.76 2.87 14.61
CA VAL A 94 5.15 2.80 15.05
C VAL A 94 5.56 1.37 15.42
N LEU A 95 4.71 0.63 16.14
CA LEU A 95 4.96 -0.76 16.49
C LEU A 95 5.01 -1.66 15.25
N LEU A 96 4.10 -1.47 14.30
CA LEU A 96 4.12 -2.19 13.02
C LEU A 96 5.41 -1.91 12.25
N MET A 97 5.83 -0.64 12.17
CA MET A 97 7.09 -0.25 11.54
C MET A 97 8.30 -0.91 12.21
N GLY A 98 8.36 -0.87 13.55
CA GLY A 98 9.42 -1.50 14.34
C GLY A 98 9.47 -3.02 14.15
N ALA A 99 8.31 -3.68 14.14
CA ALA A 99 8.21 -5.12 13.90
C ALA A 99 8.67 -5.50 12.49
N VAL A 100 8.20 -4.78 11.46
CA VAL A 100 8.59 -5.00 10.07
C VAL A 100 10.10 -4.79 9.90
N PHE A 101 10.65 -3.73 10.49
CA PHE A 101 12.09 -3.45 10.44
C PHE A 101 12.91 -4.54 11.15
N GLY A 102 12.46 -4.98 12.33
CA GLY A 102 13.11 -6.05 13.08
C GLY A 102 13.10 -7.37 12.33
N VAL A 103 11.98 -7.75 11.72
CA VAL A 103 11.86 -8.97 10.90
C VAL A 103 12.80 -8.91 9.70
N LEU A 104 12.82 -7.79 8.97
CA LEU A 104 13.73 -7.65 7.83
C LEU A 104 15.20 -7.76 8.25
N ARG A 105 15.61 -7.08 9.34
CA ARG A 105 16.98 -7.20 9.87
C ARG A 105 17.29 -8.64 10.29
N PHE A 106 16.34 -9.35 10.88
CA PHE A 106 16.53 -10.76 11.25
C PHE A 106 16.83 -11.65 10.04
N PHE A 107 16.11 -11.47 8.93
CA PHE A 107 16.31 -12.23 7.69
C PHE A 107 17.47 -11.71 6.80
N THR A 108 17.95 -10.49 7.03
CA THR A 108 19.11 -9.91 6.32
C THR A 108 20.14 -9.38 7.32
N PRO A 109 20.98 -10.26 7.90
CA PRO A 109 22.04 -9.84 8.81
C PRO A 109 22.97 -8.83 8.12
N SER A 110 23.36 -7.78 8.86
CA SER A 110 24.32 -6.78 8.40
C SER A 110 25.66 -7.44 8.05
N GLY A 111 26.17 -7.18 6.84
CA GLY A 111 27.50 -7.64 6.38
C GLY A 111 27.51 -8.87 5.47
N THR A 112 26.35 -9.38 5.05
CA THR A 112 26.25 -10.58 4.18
C THR A 112 26.45 -10.30 2.68
N VAL A 113 26.18 -9.07 2.23
CA VAL A 113 26.39 -8.63 0.85
C VAL A 113 27.53 -7.60 0.86
N PRO A 114 28.68 -7.87 0.22
CA PRO A 114 29.73 -6.87 0.05
C PRO A 114 29.18 -5.77 -0.85
N VAL A 115 29.09 -4.56 -0.32
CA VAL A 115 28.56 -3.42 -1.07
C VAL A 115 29.70 -2.48 -1.42
N PRO A 116 29.93 -2.22 -2.72
CA PRO A 116 30.95 -1.30 -3.21
C PRO A 116 30.47 0.16 -3.13
N LEU A 117 29.82 0.58 -2.04
CA LEU A 117 29.31 1.94 -1.89
C LEU A 117 29.36 2.39 -0.42
N ASP A 118 30.14 3.43 -0.19
CA ASP A 118 30.32 4.04 1.12
C ASP A 118 28.97 4.54 1.68
N GLY A 119 28.59 3.96 2.82
CA GLY A 119 27.36 4.31 3.52
C GLY A 119 26.08 3.68 3.00
N LEU A 120 26.11 2.78 2.00
CA LEU A 120 24.86 2.11 1.57
C LEU A 120 24.20 1.34 2.73
N ALA A 121 25.02 0.82 3.66
CA ALA A 121 24.56 0.11 4.85
C ALA A 121 23.58 0.92 5.72
N TRP A 122 23.67 2.25 5.75
CA TRP A 122 22.71 3.11 6.45
C TRP A 122 21.66 3.72 5.51
N ARG A 123 21.98 3.93 4.23
CA ARG A 123 21.04 4.45 3.22
C ARG A 123 19.88 3.50 2.97
N ILE A 124 20.12 2.19 2.88
CA ILE A 124 19.06 1.18 2.67
C ILE A 124 18.05 1.20 3.84
N PRO A 125 18.47 1.09 5.12
CA PRO A 125 17.58 1.28 6.25
C PRO A 125 16.83 2.61 6.24
N LEU A 126 17.48 3.71 5.83
CA LEU A 126 16.81 5.00 5.72
C LEU A 126 15.70 5.00 4.66
N LEU A 127 15.97 4.47 3.46
CA LEU A 127 14.96 4.36 2.40
C LEU A 127 13.77 3.50 2.84
N LEU A 128 14.04 2.42 3.56
CA LEU A 128 13.02 1.58 4.16
C LEU A 128 12.17 2.36 5.18
N VAL A 129 12.80 3.12 6.08
CA VAL A 129 12.09 3.98 7.05
C VAL A 129 11.25 5.03 6.33
N LEU A 130 11.76 5.67 5.29
CA LEU A 130 11.01 6.64 4.48
C LEU A 130 9.78 6.00 3.83
N GLY A 131 9.93 4.81 3.23
CA GLY A 131 8.81 4.07 2.66
C GLY A 131 7.75 3.71 3.70
N MET A 132 8.18 3.27 4.88
CA MET A 132 7.28 2.99 6.00
C MET A 132 6.54 4.23 6.51
N LEU A 133 7.25 5.35 6.68
CA LEU A 133 6.64 6.63 7.06
C LEU A 133 5.61 7.07 6.02
N ALA A 134 5.92 6.90 4.74
CA ALA A 134 5.01 7.23 3.64
C ALA A 134 3.76 6.34 3.61
N ALA A 135 3.89 5.06 3.99
CA ALA A 135 2.77 4.12 4.10
C ALA A 135 1.89 4.35 5.34
N SER A 136 2.44 4.96 6.40
CA SER A 136 1.74 5.14 7.68
C SER A 136 0.36 5.80 7.59
N PRO A 137 0.10 6.85 6.77
CA PRO A 137 -1.22 7.44 6.66
C PRO A 137 -2.23 6.48 6.03
N GLY A 138 -1.77 5.57 5.16
CA GLY A 138 -2.60 4.52 4.57
C GLY A 138 -3.06 3.51 5.62
N ALA A 139 -2.15 3.05 6.48
CA ALA A 139 -2.48 2.14 7.59
C ALA A 139 -3.47 2.78 8.57
N VAL A 140 -3.22 4.03 8.99
CA VAL A 140 -4.13 4.81 9.84
C VAL A 140 -5.50 4.96 9.17
N GLY A 141 -5.53 5.24 7.87
CA GLY A 141 -6.74 5.36 7.08
C GLY A 141 -7.56 4.06 7.01
N LEU A 142 -6.89 2.91 6.87
CA LEU A 142 -7.54 1.59 6.87
C LEU A 142 -8.13 1.25 8.25
N TRP A 143 -7.41 1.52 9.34
CA TRP A 143 -7.95 1.32 10.68
C TRP A 143 -9.11 2.27 10.99
N ASP A 144 -9.07 3.51 10.51
CA ASP A 144 -10.21 4.45 10.57
C ASP A 144 -11.45 3.87 9.87
N VAL A 145 -11.26 3.32 8.66
CA VAL A 145 -12.33 2.62 7.93
C VAL A 145 -12.86 1.42 8.73
N GLN A 146 -11.99 0.62 9.32
CA GLN A 146 -12.39 -0.53 10.15
C GLN A 146 -13.25 -0.10 11.34
N VAL A 147 -12.84 0.94 12.06
CA VAL A 147 -13.61 1.50 13.19
C VAL A 147 -14.98 1.99 12.73
N ARG A 148 -15.06 2.65 11.57
CA ARG A 148 -16.34 3.10 10.99
C ARG A 148 -17.25 1.95 10.65
N LEU A 149 -16.73 0.90 10.01
CA LEU A 149 -17.52 -0.29 9.69
C LEU A 149 -18.02 -1.00 10.96
N LEU A 150 -17.21 -1.07 12.02
CA LEU A 150 -17.65 -1.60 13.32
C LEU A 150 -18.77 -0.75 13.93
N ARG A 151 -18.66 0.58 13.87
CA ARG A 151 -19.71 1.49 14.35
C ARG A 151 -21.00 1.35 13.55
N LEU A 152 -20.89 1.27 12.22
CA LEU A 152 -22.03 1.05 11.34
C LEU A 152 -22.69 -0.29 11.64
N SER A 153 -21.91 -1.36 11.77
CA SER A 153 -22.41 -2.70 12.14
C SER A 153 -23.23 -2.68 13.43
N ARG A 154 -22.76 -1.95 14.46
CA ARG A 154 -23.49 -1.82 15.74
C ARG A 154 -24.78 -1.00 15.64
N ARG A 155 -24.89 -0.11 14.65
CA ARG A 155 -26.09 0.71 14.41
C ARG A 155 -27.11 0.01 13.52
N LEU A 156 -26.70 -1.00 12.76
CA LEU A 156 -27.63 -1.78 11.96
C LEU A 156 -28.54 -2.59 12.89
N PRO A 157 -29.86 -2.52 12.70
CA PRO A 157 -30.79 -3.27 13.53
C PRO A 157 -30.54 -4.77 13.39
N THR A 158 -30.82 -5.48 14.48
CA THR A 158 -30.83 -6.94 14.55
C THR A 158 -32.24 -7.50 14.46
N GLU A 159 -33.25 -6.67 14.73
CA GLU A 159 -34.66 -7.05 14.72
C GLU A 159 -35.26 -6.98 13.31
N PRO A 160 -36.05 -7.99 12.90
CA PRO A 160 -36.78 -7.96 11.64
C PRO A 160 -37.78 -6.79 11.60
N GLY A 161 -37.82 -6.05 10.48
CA GLY A 161 -38.80 -4.98 10.24
C GLY A 161 -38.36 -3.57 10.66
N VAL A 162 -37.22 -3.42 11.34
CA VAL A 162 -36.62 -2.10 11.62
C VAL A 162 -35.80 -1.64 10.43
N LEU A 163 -36.11 -0.46 9.88
CA LEU A 163 -35.39 0.10 8.75
C LEU A 163 -33.94 0.46 9.11
N ALA A 164 -33.04 0.30 8.14
CA ALA A 164 -31.65 0.71 8.30
C ALA A 164 -31.55 2.24 8.55
N PRO A 165 -30.55 2.70 9.32
CA PRO A 165 -30.32 4.12 9.53
C PRO A 165 -30.19 4.89 8.21
N VAL A 166 -30.79 6.07 8.15
CA VAL A 166 -30.72 6.93 6.95
C VAL A 166 -29.26 7.22 6.61
N GLY A 167 -28.86 6.90 5.38
CA GLY A 167 -27.50 7.11 4.90
C GLY A 167 -26.52 5.97 5.15
N ALA A 168 -26.91 4.86 5.79
CA ALA A 168 -26.07 3.67 5.99
C ALA A 168 -25.42 3.17 4.69
N LEU A 169 -26.19 3.14 3.59
CA LEU A 169 -25.68 2.76 2.27
C LEU A 169 -24.58 3.70 1.75
N ARG A 170 -24.76 5.02 1.94
CA ARG A 170 -23.74 6.01 1.54
C ARG A 170 -22.51 5.94 2.43
N GLU A 171 -22.67 5.65 3.72
CA GLU A 171 -21.55 5.49 4.65
C GLU A 171 -20.70 4.26 4.28
N LEU A 172 -21.36 3.15 3.95
CA LEU A 172 -20.72 1.91 3.50
C LEU A 172 -20.00 2.05 2.16
N ASP A 173 -20.60 2.72 1.18
CA ASP A 173 -19.95 3.03 -0.11
C ASP A 173 -18.72 3.94 0.07
N ARG A 174 -18.83 4.96 0.93
CA ARG A 174 -17.68 5.83 1.24
C ARG A 174 -16.55 5.04 1.88
N ALA A 175 -16.87 4.19 2.88
CA ALA A 175 -15.90 3.33 3.54
C ALA A 175 -15.16 2.42 2.54
N TRP A 176 -15.88 1.86 1.56
CA TRP A 176 -15.27 1.08 0.47
C TRP A 176 -14.31 1.92 -0.39
N ARG A 177 -14.76 3.08 -0.87
CA ARG A 177 -13.93 3.97 -1.69
C ARG A 177 -12.67 4.42 -0.96
N ASP A 178 -12.77 4.65 0.34
CA ASP A 178 -11.63 4.99 1.18
C ASP A 178 -10.66 3.82 1.31
N ALA A 179 -11.16 2.61 1.59
CA ALA A 179 -10.36 1.40 1.66
C ALA A 179 -9.57 1.18 0.36
N VAL A 180 -10.22 1.30 -0.80
CA VAL A 180 -9.58 1.15 -2.12
C VAL A 180 -8.54 2.23 -2.37
N ARG A 181 -8.77 3.47 -1.93
CA ARG A 181 -7.77 4.55 -2.07
C ARG A 181 -6.51 4.26 -1.26
N PHE A 182 -6.65 3.89 0.01
CA PHE A 182 -5.50 3.54 0.85
C PHE A 182 -4.80 2.28 0.37
N LEU A 183 -5.57 1.31 -0.15
CA LEU A 183 -5.03 0.12 -0.80
C LEU A 183 -4.15 0.49 -2.00
N THR A 184 -4.66 1.33 -2.89
CA THR A 184 -3.94 1.76 -4.09
C THR A 184 -2.64 2.49 -3.73
N GLY A 185 -2.69 3.40 -2.75
CA GLY A 185 -1.51 4.11 -2.26
C GLY A 185 -0.45 3.16 -1.66
N GLY A 186 -0.87 2.23 -0.81
CA GLY A 186 0.02 1.24 -0.22
C GLY A 186 0.64 0.31 -1.26
N SER A 187 -0.15 -0.18 -2.22
CA SER A 187 0.34 -1.02 -3.33
C SER A 187 1.39 -0.30 -4.18
N LEU A 188 1.22 1.00 -4.47
CA LEU A 188 2.21 1.79 -5.21
C LEU A 188 3.54 1.90 -4.46
N ILE A 189 3.50 2.14 -3.14
CA ILE A 189 4.70 2.22 -2.31
C ILE A 189 5.45 0.88 -2.29
N ILE A 190 4.71 -0.22 -2.09
CA ILE A 190 5.31 -1.56 -2.04
C ILE A 190 5.90 -1.93 -3.41
N SER A 191 5.14 -1.77 -4.50
CA SER A 191 5.63 -2.16 -5.83
C SER A 191 6.89 -1.39 -6.23
N THR A 192 6.95 -0.09 -5.95
CA THR A 192 8.17 0.69 -6.24
C THR A 192 9.34 0.28 -5.36
N ALA A 193 9.12 -0.04 -4.07
CA ALA A 193 10.19 -0.57 -3.21
C ALA A 193 10.80 -1.88 -3.75
N VAL A 194 9.96 -2.77 -4.30
CA VAL A 194 10.47 -4.03 -4.89
C VAL A 194 11.18 -3.79 -6.22
N VAL A 195 10.69 -2.85 -7.04
CA VAL A 195 11.39 -2.40 -8.26
C VAL A 195 12.77 -1.84 -7.91
N ASP A 196 12.87 -0.99 -6.89
CA ASP A 196 14.13 -0.43 -6.42
C ASP A 196 15.10 -1.52 -5.93
N ALA A 197 14.60 -2.53 -5.21
CA ALA A 197 15.40 -3.68 -4.78
C ALA A 197 15.91 -4.51 -5.97
N GLY A 198 15.08 -4.72 -7.00
CA GLY A 198 15.47 -5.41 -8.23
C GLY A 198 16.51 -4.63 -9.04
N ALA A 199 16.34 -3.31 -9.15
CA ALA A 199 17.31 -2.45 -9.81
C ALA A 199 18.65 -2.41 -9.06
N LEU A 200 18.63 -2.37 -7.72
CA LEU A 200 19.85 -2.48 -6.91
C LEU A 200 20.58 -3.80 -7.14
N ARG A 201 19.82 -4.91 -7.21
CA ARG A 201 20.39 -6.22 -7.53
C ARG A 201 21.11 -6.19 -8.87
N ASN A 202 20.49 -5.66 -9.91
CA ASN A 202 21.10 -5.58 -11.23
C ASN A 202 22.38 -4.74 -11.22
N ALA A 203 22.39 -3.62 -10.50
CA ALA A 203 23.60 -2.82 -10.32
C ALA A 203 24.73 -3.61 -9.63
N LEU A 204 24.42 -4.32 -8.55
CA LEU A 204 25.41 -5.13 -7.81
C LEU A 204 25.96 -6.27 -8.67
N LEU A 205 25.12 -6.95 -9.47
CA LEU A 205 25.56 -7.98 -10.40
C LEU A 205 26.46 -7.41 -11.51
N ALA A 206 26.11 -6.25 -12.07
CA ALA A 206 26.93 -5.57 -13.08
C ALA A 206 28.32 -5.17 -12.54
N HIS A 207 28.43 -4.93 -11.23
CA HIS A 207 29.70 -4.69 -10.55
C HIS A 207 30.52 -5.95 -10.26
N GLY A 208 29.96 -7.14 -10.46
CA GLY A 208 30.64 -8.41 -10.22
C GLY A 208 30.31 -9.08 -8.88
N VAL A 209 29.30 -8.60 -8.14
CA VAL A 209 28.77 -9.35 -6.99
C VAL A 209 28.17 -10.66 -7.51
N SER A 210 28.52 -11.78 -6.88
CA SER A 210 28.01 -13.10 -7.27
C SER A 210 26.50 -13.20 -7.09
N GLU A 211 25.82 -13.83 -8.05
CA GLU A 211 24.39 -14.16 -7.94
C GLU A 211 24.07 -15.02 -6.71
N LYS A 212 25.04 -15.83 -6.23
CA LYS A 212 24.88 -16.61 -5.00
C LYS A 212 24.78 -15.72 -3.75
N THR A 213 25.43 -14.55 -3.77
CA THR A 213 25.45 -13.60 -2.66
C THR A 213 24.18 -12.76 -2.61
N PHE A 214 23.61 -12.40 -3.76
CA PHE A 214 22.33 -11.71 -3.84
C PHE A 214 21.38 -12.40 -4.84
N PRO A 215 20.79 -13.54 -4.46
CA PRO A 215 19.95 -14.31 -5.36
C PRO A 215 18.64 -13.58 -5.63
N ALA A 216 18.06 -13.79 -6.82
CA ALA A 216 16.79 -13.17 -7.21
C ALA A 216 15.64 -13.51 -6.23
N SER A 217 15.72 -14.69 -5.60
CA SER A 217 14.81 -15.11 -4.53
C SER A 217 14.77 -14.15 -3.34
N SER A 218 15.84 -13.40 -3.06
CA SER A 218 15.85 -12.38 -1.99
C SER A 218 14.94 -11.20 -2.32
N VAL A 219 14.94 -10.73 -3.57
CA VAL A 219 14.05 -9.66 -4.04
C VAL A 219 12.60 -10.15 -4.04
N LEU A 220 12.37 -11.41 -4.45
CA LEU A 220 11.05 -12.02 -4.38
C LEU A 220 10.54 -12.15 -2.95
N LEU A 221 11.38 -12.63 -2.03
CA LEU A 221 11.03 -12.76 -0.62
C LEU A 221 10.72 -11.38 0.00
N TYR A 222 11.49 -10.36 -0.36
CA TYR A 222 11.23 -8.98 0.04
C TYR A 222 9.84 -8.51 -0.41
N GLY A 223 9.50 -8.68 -1.70
CA GLY A 223 8.17 -8.33 -2.21
C GLY A 223 7.04 -9.16 -1.61
N ALA A 224 7.24 -10.47 -1.46
CA ALA A 224 6.26 -11.37 -0.84
C ALA A 224 5.98 -10.99 0.62
N PHE A 225 7.03 -10.68 1.38
CA PHE A 225 6.90 -10.26 2.77
C PHE A 225 6.04 -9.00 2.91
N PHE A 226 6.31 -7.94 2.14
CA PHE A 226 5.48 -6.73 2.18
C PHE A 226 4.05 -6.98 1.72
N SER A 227 3.88 -7.83 0.71
CA SER A 227 2.55 -8.20 0.21
C SER A 227 1.72 -8.92 1.26
N VAL A 228 2.32 -9.85 2.00
CA VAL A 228 1.67 -10.55 3.12
C VAL A 228 1.34 -9.57 4.25
N MET A 229 2.30 -8.73 4.66
CA MET A 229 2.05 -7.72 5.71
C MET A 229 0.90 -6.79 5.33
N PHE A 230 0.88 -6.36 4.07
CA PHE A 230 -0.18 -5.50 3.56
C PHE A 230 -1.54 -6.21 3.51
N ALA A 231 -1.57 -7.48 3.10
CA ALA A 231 -2.76 -8.30 3.14
C ALA A 231 -3.30 -8.48 4.57
N LEU A 232 -2.43 -8.66 5.57
CA LEU A 232 -2.84 -8.77 6.98
C LEU A 232 -3.54 -7.50 7.50
N VAL A 233 -3.14 -6.33 7.01
CA VAL A 233 -3.78 -5.06 7.38
C VAL A 233 -5.09 -4.84 6.60
N PHE A 234 -5.12 -5.22 5.32
CA PHE A 234 -6.26 -4.93 4.45
C PHE A 234 -7.39 -5.97 4.55
N LEU A 235 -7.07 -7.25 4.66
CA LEU A 235 -8.03 -8.35 4.64
C LEU A 235 -9.12 -8.21 5.72
N PRO A 236 -8.81 -7.84 6.98
CA PRO A 236 -9.84 -7.61 8.00
C PRO A 236 -10.86 -6.54 7.60
N VAL A 237 -10.43 -5.49 6.89
CA VAL A 237 -11.32 -4.42 6.41
C VAL A 237 -12.29 -4.96 5.37
N VAL A 238 -11.81 -5.78 4.42
CA VAL A 238 -12.67 -6.35 3.37
C VAL A 238 -13.66 -7.35 3.93
N VAL A 239 -13.22 -8.24 4.83
CA VAL A 239 -14.10 -9.21 5.50
C VAL A 239 -15.19 -8.49 6.28
N LEU A 240 -14.82 -7.48 7.06
CA LEU A 240 -15.77 -6.69 7.82
C LEU A 240 -16.73 -5.92 6.91
N TRP A 241 -16.23 -5.31 5.85
CA TRP A 241 -17.06 -4.59 4.88
C TRP A 241 -18.10 -5.51 4.24
N ARG A 242 -17.70 -6.71 3.79
CA ARG A 242 -18.64 -7.69 3.21
C ARG A 242 -19.69 -8.14 4.23
N SER A 243 -19.30 -8.36 5.48
CA SER A 243 -20.24 -8.70 6.56
C SER A 243 -21.28 -7.59 6.79
N VAL A 244 -20.83 -6.34 6.89
CA VAL A 244 -21.72 -5.18 7.09
C VAL A 244 -22.61 -4.94 5.87
N ALA A 245 -22.06 -5.10 4.66
CA ALA A 245 -22.81 -5.01 3.42
C ALA A 245 -23.91 -6.06 3.32
N GLY A 246 -23.60 -7.32 3.63
CA GLY A 246 -24.59 -8.41 3.68
C GLY A 246 -25.70 -8.10 4.67
N ARG A 247 -25.36 -7.71 5.90
CA ARG A 247 -26.36 -7.30 6.91
C ARG A 247 -27.21 -6.12 6.44
N LEU A 248 -26.62 -5.15 5.76
CA LEU A 248 -27.37 -4.00 5.22
C LEU A 248 -28.37 -4.44 4.14
N VAL A 249 -28.01 -5.40 3.27
CA VAL A 249 -28.95 -5.97 2.30
C VAL A 249 -30.14 -6.60 3.02
N GLU A 250 -29.87 -7.46 4.00
CA GLU A 250 -30.92 -8.18 4.74
C GLU A 250 -31.88 -7.25 5.49
N VAL A 251 -31.37 -6.13 6.04
CA VAL A 251 -32.21 -5.11 6.70
C VAL A 251 -32.97 -4.24 5.70
N THR A 252 -32.40 -3.97 4.52
CA THR A 252 -33.00 -3.07 3.52
C THR A 252 -34.02 -3.78 2.63
N VAL A 253 -33.77 -5.05 2.33
CA VAL A 253 -34.61 -5.91 1.49
C VAL A 253 -34.79 -7.22 2.26
N ARG A 254 -35.73 -7.22 3.21
CA ARG A 254 -36.07 -8.37 4.06
C ARG A 254 -36.40 -9.57 3.20
N ILE A 255 -35.97 -10.77 3.61
CA ILE A 255 -36.43 -12.02 3.00
C ILE A 255 -37.93 -12.18 3.30
N PRO A 256 -38.78 -12.20 2.25
CA PRO A 256 -40.22 -12.31 2.39
C PRO A 256 -40.60 -13.75 2.76
N GLU A 257 -41.82 -13.96 3.21
CA GLU A 257 -42.38 -15.31 3.33
C GLU A 257 -42.57 -15.94 1.93
N ALA A 258 -42.75 -17.26 1.86
CA ALA A 258 -42.70 -18.00 0.59
C ALA A 258 -43.77 -17.55 -0.42
N ASP A 259 -44.90 -17.06 0.07
CA ASP A 259 -46.03 -16.50 -0.66
C ASP A 259 -45.83 -15.04 -1.11
N GLU A 260 -44.88 -14.33 -0.51
CA GLU A 260 -44.53 -12.92 -0.78
C GLU A 260 -43.33 -12.78 -1.75
N LEU A 261 -42.82 -13.88 -2.30
CA LEU A 261 -41.73 -13.91 -3.28
C LEU A 261 -42.17 -13.33 -4.63
N THR A 262 -42.01 -12.02 -4.80
CA THR A 262 -42.36 -11.29 -6.03
C THR A 262 -41.14 -11.03 -6.93
N GLY A 263 -41.39 -10.84 -8.22
CA GLY A 263 -40.37 -10.42 -9.18
C GLY A 263 -39.71 -9.09 -8.81
N GLU A 264 -40.50 -8.13 -8.32
CA GLU A 264 -40.01 -6.83 -7.88
C GLU A 264 -39.03 -6.96 -6.70
N TRP A 265 -39.35 -7.83 -5.73
CA TRP A 265 -38.46 -8.11 -4.61
C TRP A 265 -37.11 -8.68 -5.06
N MET A 266 -37.14 -9.69 -5.94
CA MET A 266 -35.91 -10.33 -6.47
C MET A 266 -35.03 -9.31 -7.19
N GLU A 267 -35.63 -8.46 -8.01
CA GLU A 267 -34.91 -7.45 -8.79
C GLU A 267 -34.31 -6.36 -7.89
N ARG A 268 -35.06 -5.91 -6.87
CA ARG A 268 -34.57 -4.93 -5.89
C ARG A 268 -33.40 -5.48 -5.09
N ARG A 269 -33.47 -6.74 -4.64
CA ARG A 269 -32.37 -7.41 -3.93
C ARG A 269 -31.15 -7.55 -4.83
N ALA A 270 -31.34 -8.02 -6.07
CA ALA A 270 -30.25 -8.19 -7.03
C ALA A 270 -29.52 -6.87 -7.32
N ARG A 271 -30.25 -5.77 -7.54
CA ARG A 271 -29.66 -4.43 -7.73
C ARG A 271 -28.81 -4.00 -6.54
N LEU A 272 -29.27 -4.23 -5.32
CA LEU A 272 -28.53 -3.84 -4.12
C LEU A 272 -27.28 -4.72 -3.90
N VAL A 273 -27.40 -6.03 -4.13
CA VAL A 273 -26.28 -6.99 -4.08
C VAL A 273 -25.20 -6.62 -5.10
N ALA A 274 -25.60 -6.30 -6.34
CA ALA A 274 -24.68 -5.88 -7.40
C ALA A 274 -24.04 -4.52 -7.10
N PHE A 275 -24.82 -3.54 -6.61
CA PHE A 275 -24.29 -2.24 -6.20
C PHE A 275 -23.22 -2.37 -5.09
N LEU A 276 -23.49 -3.23 -4.11
CA LEU A 276 -22.57 -3.57 -3.02
C LEU A 276 -21.55 -4.64 -3.41
N ARG A 277 -21.46 -5.05 -4.67
CA ARG A 277 -20.46 -5.99 -5.20
C ARG A 277 -20.36 -7.30 -4.39
N LEU A 278 -21.47 -7.73 -3.80
CA LEU A 278 -21.53 -8.94 -2.99
C LEU A 278 -21.53 -10.20 -3.86
N ASP A 279 -21.97 -10.06 -5.11
CA ASP A 279 -21.92 -11.04 -6.19
C ASP A 279 -20.49 -11.35 -6.67
N VAL A 280 -19.55 -10.42 -6.47
CA VAL A 280 -18.14 -10.62 -6.81
C VAL A 280 -17.45 -11.43 -5.71
N SER A 281 -16.76 -12.51 -6.11
CA SER A 281 -15.98 -13.33 -5.18
C SER A 281 -14.82 -12.52 -4.57
N LEU A 282 -14.47 -12.85 -3.32
CA LEU A 282 -13.41 -12.14 -2.59
C LEU A 282 -12.07 -12.12 -3.36
N PRO A 283 -11.61 -13.21 -4.01
CA PRO A 283 -10.41 -13.17 -4.84
C PRO A 283 -10.50 -12.16 -5.99
N LYS A 284 -11.65 -12.03 -6.66
CA LYS A 284 -11.85 -11.06 -7.75
C LYS A 284 -11.84 -9.62 -7.25
N VAL A 285 -12.33 -9.37 -6.02
CA VAL A 285 -12.26 -8.05 -5.38
C VAL A 285 -10.82 -7.68 -5.03
N LEU A 286 -10.00 -8.66 -4.63
CA LEU A 286 -8.60 -8.45 -4.28
C LEU A 286 -7.66 -8.50 -5.49
N ALA A 287 -8.08 -9.09 -6.60
CA ALA A 287 -7.26 -9.27 -7.80
C ALA A 287 -6.66 -7.97 -8.34
N PRO A 288 -7.34 -6.82 -8.38
CA PRO A 288 -6.69 -5.56 -8.78
C PRO A 288 -5.59 -5.11 -7.82
N ALA A 289 -5.74 -5.38 -6.52
CA ALA A 289 -4.75 -5.06 -5.50
C ALA A 289 -3.49 -5.93 -5.62
N PHE A 290 -3.69 -7.21 -5.96
CA PHE A 290 -2.61 -8.15 -6.26
C PHE A 290 -2.07 -8.01 -7.69
N GLY A 291 -2.85 -7.47 -8.62
CA GLY A 291 -2.45 -7.20 -10.00
C GLY A 291 -1.37 -6.11 -10.08
N ILE A 292 -1.30 -5.23 -9.10
CA ILE A 292 -0.20 -4.26 -8.94
C ILE A 292 1.12 -4.98 -8.56
N LEU A 293 1.05 -6.21 -8.05
CA LEU A 293 2.20 -7.11 -7.85
C LEU A 293 2.45 -8.02 -9.05
N ALA A 294 1.64 -7.95 -10.12
CA ALA A 294 1.82 -8.78 -11.32
C ALA A 294 3.20 -8.64 -11.95
N PRO A 295 3.86 -7.45 -12.01
CA PRO A 295 5.23 -7.35 -12.51
C PRO A 295 6.22 -8.21 -11.70
N LEU A 296 5.98 -8.38 -10.39
CA LEU A 296 6.76 -9.28 -9.55
C LEU A 296 6.45 -10.73 -9.87
N ALA A 297 5.18 -11.09 -10.07
CA ALA A 297 4.79 -12.43 -10.50
C ALA A 297 5.39 -12.80 -11.87
N THR A 298 5.44 -11.86 -12.83
CA THR A 298 6.11 -12.06 -14.12
C THR A 298 7.62 -12.24 -13.93
N GLY A 299 8.24 -11.50 -13.01
CA GLY A 299 9.63 -11.71 -12.62
C GLY A 299 9.89 -13.08 -12.00
N VAL A 300 9.01 -13.55 -11.10
CA VAL A 300 9.03 -14.91 -10.54
C VAL A 300 8.95 -15.95 -11.65
N VAL A 301 7.98 -15.82 -12.56
CA VAL A 301 7.79 -16.77 -13.67
C VAL A 301 9.02 -16.82 -14.58
N SER A 302 9.65 -15.67 -14.84
CA SER A 302 10.87 -15.62 -15.64
C SER A 302 12.08 -16.33 -15.00
N LEU A 303 12.10 -16.48 -13.67
CA LEU A 303 13.14 -17.21 -12.94
C LEU A 303 12.94 -18.72 -12.95
N PHE A 304 11.71 -19.19 -13.17
CA PHE A 304 11.37 -20.62 -13.28
C PHE A 304 11.26 -21.11 -14.72
N LEU A 305 11.26 -20.21 -15.70
CA LEU A 305 11.45 -20.57 -17.09
C LEU A 305 12.94 -20.87 -17.30
N PRO A 306 13.32 -22.11 -17.66
CA PRO A 306 14.71 -22.41 -17.96
C PRO A 306 15.17 -21.49 -19.08
N GLY A 307 16.16 -20.64 -18.79
CA GLY A 307 16.82 -19.85 -19.80
C GLY A 307 17.44 -20.82 -20.80
N SER A 308 17.01 -20.76 -22.06
CA SER A 308 17.72 -21.37 -23.17
C SER A 308 19.10 -20.72 -23.24
N ARG A 309 20.08 -21.33 -22.58
CA ARG A 309 21.51 -21.16 -22.82
C ARG A 309 22.09 -22.54 -23.05
#